data_AF-A0A1F5Z1S5-F1
#
_entry.id   AF-A0A1F5Z1S5-F1
#
_cell.length_a   1.000
_cell.length_b   1.000
_cell.length_c   1.000
_cell.angle_alpha   90.00
_cell.angle_beta   90.00
_cell.angle_gamma   90.00
#
_symmetry.space_group_name_H-M   'P 1'
#
loop_
_entity.id
_entity.type
_entity.pdbx_description
1 polymer ?
#
loop_
_entity_poly.entity_id
_entity_poly.type
_entity_poly.pdbx_seq_one_letter_code
_entity_poly.pdbx_strand_id
1 'polypeptide(L)'
;MSADYGKFRDNLISLEQFNPEIHQHYLEEMEKMFTQEITGVRKFGWWARDLFLFLVGLVLMSSAIFDQPISLPIAGRWLWGLSGAFTLGIALLGMRLAWKKKIDLRNDSKFIALVGSSGMTVVAFSIMFAAFIMRDLQNMTTMVPIALLAIIIGILIGLDNRVQQGELNTREKLLEIEYRLAALDERLQSGKGGKN
;
A
#
# COMPACT_ATOMS: atom_id res chain seq x y z
N MET A 1 -19.95 35.83 -20.66
CA MET A 1 -18.76 35.04 -21.03
C MET A 1 -18.88 33.55 -20.63
N SER A 2 -20.08 32.98 -20.54
CA SER A 2 -20.33 31.63 -19.98
C SER A 2 -20.92 30.62 -20.98
N ALA A 3 -21.24 31.03 -22.21
CA ALA A 3 -21.87 30.16 -23.21
C ALA A 3 -20.88 29.26 -23.99
N ASP A 4 -19.59 29.60 -23.98
CA ASP A 4 -18.58 28.96 -24.83
C ASP A 4 -17.96 27.71 -24.16
N TYR A 5 -17.90 27.68 -22.83
CA TYR A 5 -17.30 26.58 -22.07
C TYR A 5 -18.14 25.29 -22.14
N GLY A 6 -19.46 25.42 -22.18
CA GLY A 6 -20.39 24.29 -22.34
C GLY A 6 -20.29 23.66 -23.73
N LYS A 7 -20.23 24.49 -24.78
CA LYS A 7 -20.07 24.04 -26.17
C LYS A 7 -18.71 23.37 -26.42
N PHE A 8 -17.65 23.87 -25.78
CA PHE A 8 -16.31 23.27 -25.85
C PHE A 8 -16.23 21.93 -25.11
N ARG A 9 -16.84 21.84 -23.92
CA ARG A 9 -16.95 20.58 -23.15
C ARG A 9 -17.79 19.53 -23.87
N ASP A 10 -18.93 19.91 -24.44
CA ASP A 10 -19.83 18.99 -25.14
C ASP A 10 -19.26 18.57 -26.50
N ASN A 11 -18.49 19.46 -27.16
CA ASN A 11 -17.64 19.08 -28.28
C ASN A 11 -16.44 18.22 -27.84
N LEU A 12 -15.93 18.31 -26.61
CA LEU A 12 -14.83 17.43 -26.16
C LEU A 12 -15.33 16.00 -25.87
N ILE A 13 -16.53 15.87 -25.30
CA ILE A 13 -17.18 14.58 -25.00
C ILE A 13 -17.64 13.87 -26.28
N SER A 14 -18.07 14.61 -27.32
CA SER A 14 -18.43 14.01 -28.61
C SER A 14 -17.22 13.56 -29.44
N LEU A 15 -16.00 13.89 -29.01
CA LEU A 15 -14.74 13.54 -29.69
C LEU A 15 -14.02 12.32 -29.06
N GLU A 16 -14.64 11.72 -28.04
CA GLU A 16 -14.15 10.59 -27.23
C GLU A 16 -14.11 9.23 -27.97
N GLN A 17 -14.43 9.20 -29.27
CA GLN A 17 -14.58 7.96 -30.06
C GLN A 17 -13.46 7.60 -31.04
N PHE A 18 -12.36 8.33 -31.16
CA PHE A 18 -11.45 8.12 -32.30
C PHE A 18 -10.08 7.50 -31.97
N ASN A 19 -9.82 6.43 -32.72
CA ASN A 19 -8.65 5.57 -32.88
C ASN A 19 -8.46 4.44 -31.84
N PRO A 20 -9.04 3.24 -32.09
CA PRO A 20 -8.90 2.09 -31.18
C PRO A 20 -7.45 1.60 -31.04
N GLU A 21 -6.57 1.85 -32.02
CA GLU A 21 -5.15 1.47 -31.91
C GLU A 21 -4.38 2.35 -30.91
N ILE A 22 -4.58 3.67 -30.93
CA ILE A 22 -3.93 4.59 -29.97
C ILE A 22 -4.50 4.36 -28.57
N HIS A 23 -5.81 4.07 -28.47
CA HIS A 23 -6.43 3.69 -27.20
C HIS A 23 -5.88 2.36 -26.65
N GLN A 24 -5.66 1.37 -27.50
CA GLN A 24 -5.03 0.11 -27.10
C GLN A 24 -3.59 0.31 -26.63
N HIS A 25 -2.79 1.10 -27.35
CA HIS A 25 -1.42 1.41 -26.94
C HIS A 25 -1.40 2.14 -25.59
N TYR A 26 -2.32 3.09 -25.36
CA TYR A 26 -2.48 3.77 -24.07
C TYR A 26 -2.82 2.80 -22.94
N LEU A 27 -3.75 1.86 -23.18
CA LEU A 27 -4.12 0.84 -22.19
C LEU A 27 -2.94 -0.09 -21.87
N GLU A 28 -2.16 -0.49 -22.87
CA GLU A 28 -0.96 -1.31 -22.67
C GLU A 28 0.14 -0.57 -21.88
N GLU A 29 0.36 0.72 -22.15
CA GLU A 29 1.32 1.53 -21.38
C GLU A 29 0.85 1.74 -19.94
N MET A 30 -0.43 2.00 -19.73
CA MET A 30 -1.01 2.03 -18.39
C MET A 30 -0.81 0.70 -17.67
N GLU A 31 -1.11 -0.43 -18.31
CA GLU A 31 -0.96 -1.75 -17.70
C GLU A 31 0.50 -2.03 -17.31
N LYS A 32 1.46 -1.66 -18.17
CA LYS A 32 2.91 -1.75 -17.87
C LYS A 32 3.33 -0.85 -16.71
N MET A 33 2.74 0.33 -16.56
CA MET A 33 3.02 1.21 -15.42
C MET A 33 2.46 0.68 -14.09
N PHE A 34 1.31 0.00 -14.12
CA PHE A 34 0.68 -0.59 -12.93
C PHE A 34 1.27 -1.96 -12.55
N THR A 35 1.88 -2.68 -13.49
CA THR A 35 2.51 -3.98 -13.26
C THR A 35 4.02 -3.84 -13.09
N GLN A 36 4.46 -3.48 -11.88
CA GLN A 36 5.88 -3.52 -11.56
C GLN A 36 6.34 -4.93 -11.17
N GLU A 37 7.44 -5.37 -11.76
CA GLU A 37 8.18 -6.51 -11.23
C GLU A 37 8.82 -6.12 -9.90
N ILE A 38 8.61 -6.94 -8.88
CA ILE A 38 9.16 -6.70 -7.56
C ILE A 38 10.67 -6.89 -7.63
N THR A 39 11.44 -5.82 -7.45
CA THR A 39 12.89 -5.91 -7.34
C THR A 39 13.28 -6.77 -6.14
N GLY A 40 14.30 -7.61 -6.28
CA GLY A 40 14.67 -8.62 -5.27
C GLY A 40 14.94 -8.06 -3.87
N VAL A 41 15.49 -6.84 -3.79
CA VAL A 41 15.73 -6.12 -2.52
C VAL A 41 14.42 -5.77 -1.81
N ARG A 42 13.41 -5.32 -2.57
CA ARG A 42 12.09 -4.98 -2.05
C ARG A 42 11.34 -6.23 -1.55
N LYS A 43 11.47 -7.33 -2.31
CA LYS A 43 10.94 -8.64 -1.95
C LYS A 43 11.57 -9.15 -0.64
N PHE A 44 12.89 -9.01 -0.49
CA PHE A 44 13.61 -9.37 0.73
C PHE A 44 13.17 -8.52 1.92
N GLY A 45 13.00 -7.20 1.73
CA GLY A 45 12.52 -6.31 2.79
C GLY A 45 11.15 -6.69 3.34
N TRP A 46 10.19 -7.00 2.46
CA TRP A 46 8.88 -7.48 2.90
C TRP A 46 8.95 -8.85 3.56
N TRP A 47 9.72 -9.77 2.99
CA TRP A 47 9.90 -11.09 3.59
C TRP A 47 10.53 -11.01 4.98
N ALA A 48 11.56 -10.19 5.17
CA ALA A 48 12.23 -9.99 6.46
C ALA A 48 11.27 -9.36 7.50
N ARG A 49 10.48 -8.36 7.10
CA ARG A 49 9.43 -7.78 7.94
C ARG A 49 8.41 -8.84 8.35
N ASP A 50 7.89 -9.60 7.40
CA ASP A 50 6.82 -10.57 7.67
C ASP A 50 7.33 -11.76 8.48
N LEU A 51 8.59 -12.15 8.30
CA LEU A 51 9.26 -13.12 9.17
C LEU A 51 9.40 -12.59 10.60
N PHE A 52 9.78 -11.32 10.77
CA PHE A 52 9.85 -10.70 12.09
C PHE A 52 8.47 -10.66 12.77
N LEU A 53 7.42 -10.23 12.04
CA LEU A 53 6.04 -10.25 12.55
C LEU A 53 5.60 -11.67 12.92
N PHE A 54 5.96 -12.67 12.12
CA PHE A 54 5.66 -14.06 12.41
C PHE A 54 6.30 -14.54 13.71
N LEU A 55 7.59 -14.23 13.92
CA LEU A 55 8.30 -14.56 15.16
C LEU A 55 7.68 -13.87 16.38
N VAL A 56 7.35 -12.58 16.28
CA VAL A 56 6.68 -11.84 17.35
C VAL A 56 5.31 -12.44 17.64
N GLY A 57 4.52 -12.72 16.61
CA GLY A 57 3.20 -13.35 16.74
C GLY A 57 3.27 -14.73 17.40
N LEU A 58 4.29 -15.53 17.07
CA LEU A 58 4.54 -16.82 17.72
C LEU A 58 4.85 -16.65 19.21
N VAL A 59 5.71 -15.70 19.58
CA VAL A 59 6.05 -15.43 20.99
C VAL A 59 4.82 -14.95 21.77
N LEU A 60 3.99 -14.08 21.18
CA LEU A 60 2.74 -13.62 21.80
C LEU A 60 1.74 -14.77 21.98
N MET A 61 1.60 -15.63 20.98
CA MET A 61 0.68 -16.76 21.04
C MET A 61 1.18 -17.85 22.00
N SER A 62 2.48 -18.16 22.01
CA SER A 62 3.07 -19.13 22.92
C SER A 62 3.00 -18.65 24.36
N SER A 63 3.28 -17.37 24.63
CA SER A 63 3.15 -16.79 25.98
C SER A 63 1.69 -16.78 26.47
N ALA A 64 0.72 -16.56 25.57
CA ALA A 64 -0.70 -16.64 25.92
C ALA A 64 -1.14 -18.07 26.31
N ILE A 65 -0.60 -19.10 25.65
CA ILE A 65 -0.99 -20.51 25.84
C ILE A 65 -0.27 -21.14 27.03
N PHE A 66 1.06 -20.99 27.10
CA PHE A 66 1.91 -21.70 28.06
C PHE A 66 2.17 -20.93 29.35
N ASP A 67 2.41 -19.62 29.23
CA ASP A 67 2.90 -18.79 30.34
C ASP A 67 1.81 -17.93 30.98
N GLN A 68 0.53 -18.21 30.64
CA GLN A 68 -0.67 -17.43 30.97
C GLN A 68 -0.37 -16.35 32.01
N PRO A 69 -0.19 -15.07 31.61
CA PRO A 69 0.18 -14.03 32.56
C PRO A 69 -0.88 -13.98 33.67
N ILE A 70 -0.54 -14.58 34.82
CA ILE A 70 -1.49 -14.80 35.93
C ILE A 70 -2.01 -13.44 36.43
N SER A 71 -1.18 -12.41 36.26
CA SER A 71 -1.43 -11.00 36.59
C SER A 71 -2.45 -10.28 35.70
N LEU A 72 -2.85 -10.83 34.54
CA LEU A 72 -3.82 -10.18 33.67
C LEU A 72 -5.26 -10.57 34.00
N PRO A 73 -6.20 -9.60 34.07
CA PRO A 73 -7.63 -9.89 34.09
C PRO A 73 -8.02 -10.67 32.83
N ILE A 74 -9.10 -11.45 32.92
CA ILE A 74 -9.54 -12.37 31.85
C ILE A 74 -9.60 -11.69 30.48
N ALA A 75 -10.13 -10.46 30.42
CA ALA A 75 -10.19 -9.66 29.19
C ALA A 75 -8.81 -9.34 28.59
N GLY A 76 -7.81 -9.06 29.44
CA GLY A 76 -6.44 -8.79 29.01
C GLY A 76 -5.75 -10.03 28.42
N ARG A 77 -6.06 -11.23 28.93
CA ARG A 77 -5.52 -12.50 28.39
C ARG A 77 -6.07 -12.78 26.99
N TRP A 78 -7.37 -12.55 26.79
CA TRP A 78 -7.99 -12.67 25.46
C TRP A 78 -7.40 -11.66 24.49
N LEU A 79 -7.26 -10.39 24.87
CA LEU A 79 -6.62 -9.36 24.04
C LEU A 79 -5.17 -9.74 23.68
N TRP A 80 -4.40 -10.29 24.63
CA TRP A 80 -3.03 -10.73 24.38
C TRP A 80 -2.96 -11.86 23.35
N GLY A 81 -3.72 -12.94 23.56
CA GLY A 81 -3.78 -14.06 22.62
C GLY A 81 -4.32 -13.66 21.24
N LEU A 82 -5.34 -12.79 21.21
CA LEU A 82 -5.93 -12.30 19.98
C LEU A 82 -4.97 -11.40 19.20
N SER A 83 -4.13 -10.60 19.90
CA SER A 83 -3.06 -9.83 19.28
C SER A 83 -2.00 -10.72 18.62
N GLY A 84 -1.62 -11.83 19.27
CA GLY A 84 -0.69 -12.81 18.69
C GLY A 84 -1.26 -13.49 17.44
N ALA A 85 -2.50 -13.97 17.53
CA ALA A 85 -3.20 -14.59 16.39
C ALA A 85 -3.37 -13.61 15.22
N PHE A 86 -3.72 -12.35 15.50
CA PHE A 86 -3.86 -11.31 14.50
C PHE A 86 -2.51 -10.98 13.84
N THR A 87 -1.44 -10.86 14.63
CA THR A 87 -0.07 -10.62 14.12
C THR A 87 0.38 -11.76 13.21
N LEU A 88 0.11 -13.02 13.58
CA LEU A 88 0.36 -14.18 12.73
C LEU A 88 -0.44 -14.16 11.43
N GLY A 89 -1.72 -13.81 11.51
CA GLY A 89 -2.58 -13.67 10.33
C GLY A 89 -2.02 -12.65 9.35
N ILE A 90 -1.63 -11.47 9.84
CA ILE A 90 -0.98 -10.42 9.03
C ILE A 90 0.34 -10.90 8.44
N ALA A 91 1.19 -11.56 9.23
CA ALA A 91 2.47 -12.08 8.77
C ALA A 91 2.31 -13.10 7.64
N LEU A 92 1.35 -14.02 7.76
CA LEU A 92 1.05 -15.02 6.73
C LEU A 92 0.49 -14.38 5.46
N LEU A 93 -0.40 -13.38 5.59
CA LEU A 93 -0.92 -12.62 4.46
C LEU A 93 0.20 -11.85 3.74
N GLY A 94 1.11 -11.23 4.50
CA GLY A 94 2.29 -10.56 3.98
C GLY A 94 3.23 -11.51 3.22
N MET A 95 3.56 -12.65 3.83
CA MET A 95 4.40 -13.69 3.20
C MET A 95 3.78 -14.20 1.89
N ARG A 96 2.45 -14.39 1.85
CA ARG A 96 1.75 -14.80 0.63
C ARG A 96 1.85 -13.75 -0.48
N LEU A 97 1.83 -12.46 -0.14
CA LEU A 97 2.07 -11.37 -1.11
C LEU A 97 3.51 -11.38 -1.60
N ALA A 98 4.49 -11.61 -0.71
CA ALA A 98 5.90 -11.70 -1.07
C ALA A 98 6.20 -12.87 -2.03
N TRP A 99 5.30 -13.86 -2.14
CA TRP A 99 5.40 -14.95 -3.11
C TRP A 99 4.81 -14.62 -4.50
N LYS A 100 4.00 -13.56 -4.64
CA LYS A 100 3.57 -13.09 -5.95
C LYS A 100 4.79 -12.54 -6.72
N LYS A 101 4.94 -12.91 -7.99
CA LYS A 101 6.01 -12.39 -8.86
C LYS A 101 5.69 -11.01 -9.44
N LYS A 102 4.41 -10.69 -9.59
CA LYS A 102 3.91 -9.42 -10.12
C LYS A 102 2.95 -8.82 -9.10
N ILE A 103 3.06 -7.51 -8.89
CA ILE A 103 2.16 -6.74 -8.04
C ILE A 103 1.43 -5.74 -8.90
N ASP A 104 0.12 -5.76 -8.78
CA ASP A 104 -0.72 -4.70 -9.32
C ASP A 104 -0.71 -3.55 -8.31
N LEU A 105 0.02 -2.48 -8.63
CA LEU A 105 0.17 -1.31 -7.78
C LEU A 105 -1.17 -0.62 -7.50
N ARG A 106 -2.24 -0.87 -8.25
CA ARG A 106 -3.55 -0.25 -8.02
C ARG A 106 -4.33 -0.96 -6.91
N ASN A 107 -4.31 -2.29 -6.93
CA ASN A 107 -5.08 -3.11 -5.99
C ASN A 107 -4.26 -3.61 -4.80
N ASP A 108 -3.04 -4.07 -5.03
CA ASP A 108 -2.20 -4.70 -3.99
C ASP A 108 -1.52 -3.63 -3.10
N SER A 109 -1.29 -2.41 -3.58
CA SER A 109 -0.68 -1.30 -2.82
C SER A 109 -1.44 -0.94 -1.54
N LYS A 110 -2.77 -0.78 -1.63
CA LYS A 110 -3.61 -0.47 -0.45
C LYS A 110 -3.56 -1.60 0.57
N PHE A 111 -3.56 -2.84 0.09
CA PHE A 111 -3.50 -4.02 0.93
C PHE A 111 -2.13 -4.13 1.62
N ILE A 112 -1.03 -3.90 0.92
CA ILE A 112 0.33 -3.92 1.48
C ILE A 112 0.51 -2.85 2.54
N ALA A 113 0.02 -1.63 2.30
CA ALA A 113 0.07 -0.55 3.28
C ALA A 113 -0.78 -0.85 4.51
N LEU A 114 -1.97 -1.43 4.32
CA LEU A 114 -2.86 -1.80 5.41
C LEU A 114 -2.24 -2.92 6.27
N VAL A 115 -1.78 -4.02 5.64
CA VAL A 115 -1.12 -5.15 6.30
C VAL A 115 0.18 -4.69 7.01
N GLY A 116 1.00 -3.88 6.34
CA GLY A 116 2.26 -3.38 6.90
C GLY A 116 2.06 -2.42 8.08
N SER A 117 1.17 -1.43 7.95
CA SER A 117 0.94 -0.45 9.03
C SER A 117 0.18 -1.05 10.22
N SER A 118 -0.83 -1.88 9.97
CA SER A 118 -1.60 -2.53 11.04
C SER A 118 -0.75 -3.54 11.81
N GLY A 119 0.08 -4.33 11.12
CA GLY A 119 1.00 -5.28 11.75
C GLY A 119 2.00 -4.59 12.69
N MET A 120 2.65 -3.52 12.22
CA MET A 120 3.60 -2.76 13.04
C MET A 120 2.93 -2.06 14.22
N THR A 121 1.70 -1.59 14.06
CA THR A 121 0.93 -0.97 15.14
C THR A 121 0.58 -1.99 16.22
N VAL A 122 0.15 -3.19 15.84
CA VAL A 122 -0.16 -4.25 16.81
C VAL A 122 1.08 -4.68 17.57
N VAL A 123 2.23 -4.85 16.90
CA VAL A 123 3.50 -5.15 17.56
C VAL A 123 3.89 -4.06 18.56
N ALA A 124 3.78 -2.78 18.18
CA ALA A 124 4.09 -1.68 19.09
C ALA A 124 3.20 -1.69 20.33
N PHE A 125 1.88 -1.89 20.16
CA PHE A 125 0.95 -2.00 21.28
C PHE A 125 1.24 -3.21 22.17
N SER A 126 1.55 -4.37 21.59
CA SER A 126 1.91 -5.56 22.36
C SER A 126 3.19 -5.35 23.18
N ILE A 127 4.22 -4.69 22.62
CA ILE A 127 5.45 -4.35 23.34
C ILE A 127 5.16 -3.39 24.50
N MET A 128 4.38 -2.33 24.25
CA MET A 128 4.02 -1.37 25.30
C MET A 128 3.19 -2.01 26.42
N PHE A 129 2.26 -2.90 26.06
CA PHE A 129 1.43 -3.59 27.03
C PHE A 129 2.23 -4.60 27.86
N ALA A 130 3.17 -5.35 27.25
CA ALA A 130 4.11 -6.19 27.99
C ALA A 130 4.94 -5.38 28.99
N ALA A 131 5.53 -4.26 28.54
CA ALA A 131 6.33 -3.39 29.40
C ALA A 131 5.52 -2.85 30.59
N PHE A 132 4.26 -2.48 30.36
CA PHE A 132 3.36 -2.00 31.41
C PHE A 132 3.03 -3.09 32.45
N ILE A 133 2.78 -4.33 32.01
CA ILE A 133 2.45 -5.45 32.91
C ILE A 133 3.64 -5.84 33.78
N MET A 134 4.84 -5.89 33.20
CA MET A 134 6.03 -6.30 33.92
C MET A 134 6.40 -5.34 35.05
N ARG A 135 5.85 -4.10 35.04
CA ARG A 135 6.09 -3.03 36.05
C ARG A 135 7.57 -2.81 36.36
N ASP A 136 8.43 -3.18 35.43
CA ASP A 136 9.86 -3.05 35.55
C ASP A 136 10.29 -1.80 34.79
N LEU A 137 10.66 -0.76 35.54
CA LEU A 137 11.11 0.53 34.98
C LEU A 137 12.28 0.32 34.02
N GLN A 138 13.17 -0.63 34.29
CA GLN A 138 14.36 -0.87 33.47
C GLN A 138 13.96 -1.47 32.11
N ASN A 139 13.10 -2.48 32.10
CA ASN A 139 12.56 -3.03 30.85
C ASN A 139 11.69 -2.02 30.10
N MET A 140 10.94 -1.19 30.81
CA MET A 140 10.11 -0.16 30.19
C MET A 140 10.95 0.91 29.45
N THR A 141 12.10 1.32 30.00
CA THR A 141 13.01 2.25 29.31
C THR A 141 13.62 1.70 28.02
N THR A 142 13.75 0.38 27.88
CA THR A 142 14.29 -0.26 26.66
C THR A 142 13.21 -0.62 25.64
N MET A 143 12.04 -1.07 26.12
CA MET A 143 10.93 -1.51 25.27
C MET A 143 10.15 -0.35 24.63
N VAL A 144 10.00 0.77 25.32
CA VAL A 144 9.27 1.95 24.80
C VAL A 144 9.92 2.52 23.53
N PRO A 145 11.25 2.74 23.46
CA PRO A 145 11.91 3.15 22.23
C PRO A 145 11.70 2.16 21.08
N ILE A 146 11.70 0.85 21.35
CA ILE A 146 11.49 -0.19 20.32
C ILE A 146 10.06 -0.12 19.77
N ALA A 147 9.06 0.06 20.64
CA ALA A 147 7.67 0.24 20.22
C ALA A 147 7.50 1.53 19.38
N LEU A 148 8.17 2.61 19.76
CA LEU A 148 8.20 3.86 18.99
C LEU A 148 8.82 3.67 17.61
N LEU A 149 9.95 2.97 17.52
CA LEU A 149 10.58 2.61 16.24
C LEU A 149 9.63 1.80 15.36
N ALA A 150 8.91 0.82 15.93
CA ALA A 150 7.92 0.04 15.20
C ALA A 150 6.80 0.92 14.62
N ILE A 151 6.28 1.89 15.39
CA ILE A 151 5.28 2.86 14.91
C ILE A 151 5.85 3.71 13.78
N ILE A 152 7.07 4.23 13.92
CA ILE A 152 7.74 5.05 12.90
C ILE A 152 7.86 4.25 11.60
N ILE A 153 8.30 2.99 11.66
CA ILE A 153 8.37 2.12 10.48
C ILE A 153 6.98 1.91 9.86
N GLY A 154 5.95 1.69 10.67
CA GLY A 154 4.57 1.56 10.20
C GLY A 154 4.07 2.82 9.45
N ILE A 155 4.40 4.01 9.96
CA ILE A 155 4.09 5.29 9.33
C ILE A 155 4.86 5.43 8.01
N LEU A 156 6.15 5.12 7.99
CA LEU A 156 6.98 5.20 6.78
C LEU A 156 6.45 4.29 5.67
N ILE A 157 6.02 3.06 6.00
CA ILE A 157 5.37 2.16 5.03
C ILE A 157 4.10 2.80 4.46
N GLY A 158 3.28 3.41 5.31
CA GLY A 158 2.07 4.11 4.88
C GLY A 158 2.37 5.32 3.99
N LEU A 159 3.43 6.07 4.30
CA LEU A 159 3.85 7.25 3.56
C LEU A 159 4.42 6.88 2.19
N ASP A 160 5.33 5.92 2.13
CA ASP A 160 5.91 5.40 0.89
C ASP A 160 4.82 4.94 -0.08
N ASN A 161 3.79 4.27 0.46
CA ASN A 161 2.65 3.85 -0.33
C ASN A 161 1.80 5.02 -0.87
N ARG A 162 1.61 6.08 -0.09
CA ARG A 162 0.90 7.29 -0.54
C ARG A 162 1.69 8.03 -1.61
N VAL A 163 3.01 8.10 -1.47
CA VAL A 163 3.90 8.69 -2.47
C VAL A 163 3.81 7.93 -3.77
N GLN A 164 3.90 6.60 -3.75
CA GLN A 164 3.77 5.77 -4.95
C GLN A 164 2.40 5.90 -5.62
N GLN A 165 1.31 5.93 -4.85
CA GLN A 165 -0.01 6.19 -5.42
C GLN A 165 -0.13 7.59 -6.01
N GLY A 166 0.52 8.58 -5.39
CA GLY A 166 0.61 9.95 -5.91
C GLY A 166 1.36 10.00 -7.24
N GLU A 167 2.54 9.38 -7.32
CA GLU A 167 3.34 9.29 -8.54
C GLU A 167 2.59 8.58 -9.66
N LEU A 168 1.91 7.47 -9.35
CA LEU A 168 1.10 6.74 -10.33
C LEU A 168 -0.05 7.59 -10.88
N ASN A 169 -0.78 8.29 -10.01
CA ASN A 169 -1.88 9.17 -10.42
C ASN A 169 -1.37 10.36 -11.25
N THR A 170 -0.19 10.90 -10.90
CA THR A 170 0.44 11.97 -11.71
C THR A 170 0.88 11.44 -13.08
N ARG A 171 1.47 10.24 -13.16
CA ARG A 171 1.84 9.62 -14.43
C ARG A 171 0.63 9.30 -15.29
N GLU A 172 -0.44 8.75 -14.70
CA GLU A 172 -1.71 8.50 -15.39
C GLU A 172 -2.27 9.78 -16.01
N LYS A 173 -2.32 10.88 -15.23
CA LYS A 173 -2.80 12.18 -15.74
C LYS A 173 -1.89 12.77 -16.82
N LEU A 174 -0.58 12.58 -16.72
CA LEU A 174 0.36 13.08 -17.71
C LEU A 174 0.20 12.31 -19.04
N LEU A 175 0.07 10.99 -18.97
CA LEU A 175 -0.20 10.15 -20.13
C LEU A 175 -1.54 10.51 -20.77
N GLU A 176 -2.58 10.78 -19.95
CA GLU A 176 -3.88 11.24 -20.44
C GLU A 176 -3.78 12.57 -21.19
N ILE A 177 -2.94 13.50 -20.71
CA ILE A 177 -2.69 14.79 -21.38
C ILE A 177 -1.92 14.58 -22.69
N GLU A 178 -0.90 13.71 -22.71
CA GLU A 178 -0.15 13.37 -23.93
C GLU A 178 -1.07 12.76 -24.99
N TYR A 179 -1.94 11.83 -24.59
CA TYR A 179 -2.95 11.26 -25.48
C TYR A 179 -3.88 12.34 -26.05
N ARG A 180 -4.38 13.24 -25.20
CA ARG A 180 -5.25 14.34 -25.64
C ARG A 180 -4.52 15.31 -26.59
N LEU A 181 -3.23 15.55 -26.39
CA LEU A 181 -2.38 16.37 -27.26
C LEU A 181 -2.14 15.69 -28.61
N ALA A 182 -1.79 14.40 -28.62
CA ALA A 182 -1.60 13.63 -29.84
C ALA A 182 -2.88 13.59 -30.69
N ALA A 183 -4.03 13.36 -30.05
CA ALA A 183 -5.33 13.40 -30.69
C ALA A 183 -5.68 14.80 -31.26
N LEU A 184 -5.19 15.88 -30.65
CA LEU A 184 -5.38 17.24 -31.14
C LEU A 184 -4.48 17.56 -32.35
N ASP A 185 -3.23 17.07 -32.33
CA ASP A 185 -2.28 17.26 -33.43
C ASP A 185 -2.70 16.49 -34.70
N GLU A 186 -3.14 15.24 -34.56
CA GLU A 186 -3.67 14.42 -35.67
C GLU A 186 -4.88 15.11 -36.36
N ARG A 187 -5.68 15.85 -35.58
CA ARG A 187 -6.79 16.68 -36.09
C ARG A 187 -6.33 17.93 -36.83
N LEU A 188 -5.28 18.60 -36.36
CA LEU A 188 -4.72 19.77 -37.04
C LEU A 188 -4.07 19.39 -38.38
N GLN A 189 -3.48 18.20 -38.44
CA GLN A 189 -2.88 17.67 -39.68
C GLN A 189 -3.96 17.20 -40.68
N SER A 190 -4.97 16.45 -40.23
CA SER A 190 -6.09 16.03 -41.11
C SER A 190 -6.96 17.21 -41.58
N GLY A 191 -7.13 18.25 -40.77
CA GLY A 191 -7.82 19.49 -41.16
C GLY A 191 -7.07 20.35 -42.19
N LYS A 192 -5.74 20.21 -42.31
CA LYS A 192 -4.93 20.89 -43.34
C LYS A 192 -4.93 20.14 -44.68
N GLY A 193 -5.21 18.84 -44.70
CA GLY A 193 -5.25 18.03 -45.92
C GLY A 193 -6.55 18.09 -46.74
N GLY A 194 -7.61 18.70 -46.20
CA GLY A 194 -8.96 18.76 -46.82
C GLY A 194 -9.26 20.01 -47.66
N LYS A 195 -8.28 20.86 -47.95
CA LYS A 195 -8.41 21.98 -48.88
C LYS A 195 -7.55 21.74 -50.12
N ASN A 196 -8.03 20.91 -51.04
CA ASN A 196 -7.67 20.93 -52.45
C ASN A 196 -8.91 20.60 -53.27
#